data_AF-A0A7S2GR67-F1
#
_entry.id   AF-A0A7S2GR67-F1
#
_cell.length_a   1.000
_cell.length_b   1.000
_cell.length_c   1.000
_cell.angle_alpha   90.00
_cell.angle_beta   90.00
_cell.angle_gamma   90.00
#
_symmetry.space_group_name_H-M   'P 1'
#
loop_
_entity.id
_entity.type
_entity.pdbx_description
1 polymer ?
#
loop_
_entity_poly.entity_id
_entity_poly.type
_entity_poly.pdbx_seq_one_letter_code
_entity_poly.pdbx_strand_id
1 'polypeptide(L)'
;FDSQTQFEPEHGYKFSTYATYWIRQRILRSIDNDSRLIRIPVYLNRRIKDIRKFHASAYNERGEAPAEADISATLQISPRMVKQALVADAVSSYHRSLEGPVRPLGPA
;
A
#
# COMPACT_ATOMS: atom_id res chain seq x y z
N PHE A 1 -16.36 -14.06 7.89
CA PHE A 1 -16.17 -15.13 6.89
C PHE A 1 -15.01 -15.99 7.35
N ASP A 2 -15.39 -16.93 8.18
CA ASP A 2 -14.52 -17.66 9.07
C ASP A 2 -13.92 -18.86 8.32
N SER A 3 -12.65 -19.19 8.54
CA SER A 3 -12.04 -20.39 7.96
C SER A 3 -12.74 -21.67 8.43
N GLN A 4 -13.46 -21.61 9.54
CA GLN A 4 -14.21 -22.75 10.08
C GLN A 4 -15.43 -23.15 9.22
N THR A 5 -16.03 -22.25 8.45
CA THR A 5 -17.20 -22.60 7.62
C THR A 5 -16.88 -23.14 6.24
N GLN A 6 -15.62 -23.07 5.79
CA GLN A 6 -15.19 -23.52 4.46
C GLN A 6 -14.20 -24.68 4.50
N PHE A 7 -13.83 -25.17 5.69
CA PHE A 7 -12.95 -26.33 5.80
C PHE A 7 -13.77 -27.61 5.67
N GLU A 8 -13.57 -28.33 4.56
CA GLU A 8 -14.18 -29.64 4.33
C GLU A 8 -13.18 -30.75 4.70
N PRO A 9 -13.39 -31.46 5.82
CA PRO A 9 -12.44 -32.47 6.31
C PRO A 9 -12.32 -33.69 5.38
N GLU A 10 -13.28 -33.91 4.49
CA GLU A 10 -13.31 -35.03 3.54
C GLU A 10 -12.23 -34.92 2.45
N HIS A 11 -11.68 -33.72 2.22
CA HIS A 11 -10.69 -33.47 1.17
C HIS A 11 -9.25 -33.88 1.53
N GLY A 12 -9.01 -34.46 2.72
CA GLY A 12 -7.71 -35.03 3.10
C GLY A 12 -6.57 -34.02 3.38
N TYR A 13 -6.84 -32.72 3.31
CA TYR A 13 -5.85 -31.68 3.64
C TYR A 13 -5.82 -31.36 5.14
N LYS A 14 -4.62 -31.13 5.68
CA LYS A 14 -4.46 -30.71 7.08
C LYS A 14 -5.06 -29.32 7.29
N PHE A 15 -5.85 -29.14 8.35
CA PHE A 15 -6.45 -27.86 8.72
C PHE A 15 -5.42 -26.73 8.82
N SER A 16 -4.22 -26.99 9.36
CA SER A 16 -3.15 -26.00 9.51
C SER A 16 -2.73 -25.37 8.18
N THR A 17 -2.73 -26.14 7.10
CA THR A 17 -2.42 -25.67 5.74
C THR A 17 -3.49 -24.68 5.26
N TYR A 18 -4.76 -25.01 5.45
CA TYR A 18 -5.88 -24.15 5.06
C TYR A 18 -5.95 -22.88 5.92
N ALA A 19 -5.91 -23.05 7.24
CA ALA A 19 -6.00 -21.96 8.20
C ALA A 19 -4.92 -20.89 7.97
N THR A 20 -3.70 -21.30 7.62
CA THR A 20 -2.59 -20.37 7.40
C THR A 20 -2.87 -19.37 6.27
N TYR A 21 -3.45 -19.81 5.15
CA TYR A 21 -3.80 -18.91 4.04
C TYR A 21 -4.82 -17.86 4.50
N TRP A 22 -5.87 -18.28 5.20
CA TRP A 22 -6.93 -17.40 5.68
C TRP A 22 -6.47 -16.45 6.77
N ILE A 23 -5.66 -16.91 7.71
CA ILE A 23 -5.06 -16.06 8.75
C ILE A 23 -4.21 -14.97 8.09
N ARG A 24 -3.32 -15.33 7.16
CA ARG A 24 -2.50 -14.36 6.43
C ARG A 24 -3.38 -13.39 5.63
N GLN A 25 -4.38 -13.88 4.91
CA GLN A 25 -5.28 -13.03 4.12
C GLN A 25 -6.06 -12.05 5.00
N ARG A 26 -6.52 -12.48 6.17
CA ARG A 26 -7.26 -11.64 7.12
C ARG A 26 -6.39 -10.53 7.69
N ILE A 27 -5.17 -10.85 8.10
CA ILE A 27 -4.20 -9.88 8.60
C ILE A 27 -3.88 -8.85 7.51
N LEU A 28 -3.51 -9.31 6.31
CA LEU A 28 -3.19 -8.40 5.19
C LEU A 28 -4.36 -7.51 4.82
N ARG A 29 -5.60 -8.04 4.84
CA ARG A 29 -6.80 -7.28 4.56
C ARG A 29 -7.08 -6.23 5.65
N SER A 30 -6.85 -6.52 6.92
CA SER A 30 -7.01 -5.52 7.98
C SER A 30 -5.95 -4.43 7.84
N ILE A 31 -4.69 -4.79 7.58
CA ILE A 31 -3.63 -3.81 7.31
C ILE A 31 -4.02 -2.91 6.12
N ASP A 32 -4.43 -3.47 4.98
CA ASP A 32 -4.79 -2.67 3.81
C ASP A 32 -6.02 -1.77 4.03
N ASN A 33 -6.90 -2.10 4.98
CA ASN A 33 -8.12 -1.34 5.26
C ASN A 33 -7.96 -0.29 6.37
N ASP A 34 -7.15 -0.61 7.39
CA ASP A 34 -7.16 0.07 8.70
C ASP A 34 -5.79 0.68 9.07
N SER A 35 -4.71 0.38 8.33
CA SER A 35 -3.36 0.88 8.66
C SER A 35 -3.17 2.39 8.51
N ARG A 36 -4.06 3.06 7.78
CA ARG A 36 -3.97 4.49 7.46
C ARG A 36 -5.07 5.24 8.21
N LEU A 37 -4.76 6.43 8.74
CA LEU A 37 -5.76 7.29 9.37
C LEU A 37 -6.88 7.67 8.40
N ILE A 38 -6.52 7.94 7.15
CA ILE A 38 -7.47 8.16 6.05
C ILE A 38 -7.50 6.91 5.19
N ARG A 39 -8.66 6.25 5.15
CA ARG A 39 -8.87 5.02 4.39
C ARG A 39 -8.68 5.25 2.89
N ILE A 40 -7.77 4.47 2.28
CA ILE A 40 -7.59 4.42 0.82
C ILE A 40 -8.23 3.13 0.26
N PRO A 41 -9.02 3.20 -0.82
CA PRO A 41 -9.51 2.02 -1.53
C PRO A 41 -8.41 1.04 -1.97
N VAL A 42 -8.70 -0.27 -1.92
CA VAL A 42 -7.73 -1.34 -2.22
C VAL A 42 -7.11 -1.21 -3.62
N TYR A 43 -7.89 -0.84 -4.64
CA TYR A 43 -7.38 -0.68 -6.00
C TYR A 43 -6.39 0.49 -6.14
N LEU A 44 -6.52 1.54 -5.32
CA LEU A 44 -5.56 2.64 -5.26
C LEU A 44 -4.30 2.22 -4.50
N ASN A 45 -4.46 1.50 -3.38
CA ASN A 45 -3.31 0.94 -2.64
C ASN A 45 -2.45 0.04 -3.52
N ARG A 46 -3.04 -0.79 -4.38
CA ARG A 46 -2.30 -1.61 -5.35
C ARG A 46 -1.46 -0.72 -6.28
N ARG A 47 -2.06 0.29 -6.90
CA ARG A 47 -1.35 1.22 -7.79
C ARG A 47 -0.24 1.97 -7.08
N ILE A 48 -0.46 2.42 -5.85
CA ILE A 48 0.55 3.09 -5.03
C ILE A 48 1.73 2.15 -4.75
N LYS A 49 1.47 0.88 -4.42
CA LYS A 49 2.52 -0.14 -4.21
C LYS A 49 3.34 -0.35 -5.49
N ASP A 50 2.68 -0.45 -6.65
CA ASP A 50 3.36 -0.62 -7.94
C ASP A 50 4.22 0.59 -8.31
N ILE A 51 3.68 1.81 -8.13
CA ILE A 51 4.41 3.07 -8.34
C ILE A 51 5.62 3.15 -7.40
N ARG A 52 5.46 2.84 -6.11
CA ARG A 52 6.56 2.85 -5.13
C ARG A 52 7.64 1.83 -5.47
N LYS A 53 7.25 0.64 -5.93
CA LYS A 53 8.20 -0.39 -6.38
C LYS A 53 9.00 0.08 -7.59
N PHE A 54 8.33 0.70 -8.56
CA PHE A 54 9.01 1.26 -9.74
C PHE A 54 9.93 2.43 -9.35
N HIS A 55 9.48 3.34 -8.48
CA HIS A 55 10.32 4.40 -7.93
C HIS A 55 11.60 3.85 -7.29
N ALA A 56 11.47 2.82 -6.44
CA ALA A 56 12.63 2.21 -5.79
C ALA A 56 13.57 1.54 -6.80
N SER A 57 13.05 0.82 -7.80
CA SER A 57 13.88 0.21 -8.85
C SER A 57 14.61 1.26 -9.67
N ALA A 58 13.89 2.29 -10.15
CA ALA A 58 14.44 3.37 -10.96
C ALA A 58 15.49 4.17 -10.20
N TYR A 59 15.26 4.45 -8.91
CA TYR A 59 16.23 5.13 -8.05
C TYR A 59 17.50 4.28 -7.87
N ASN A 60 17.37 2.96 -7.69
CA ASN A 60 18.53 2.07 -7.57
C ASN A 60 19.33 1.96 -8.87
N GLU A 61 18.68 2.02 -10.03
CA GLU A 61 19.33 1.89 -11.34
C GLU A 61 19.96 3.20 -11.83
N ARG A 62 19.26 4.32 -11.68
CA ARG A 62 19.64 5.63 -12.26
C ARG A 62 20.13 6.64 -11.23
N GLY A 63 19.95 6.39 -9.93
CA GLY A 63 20.27 7.34 -8.86
C GLY A 63 19.31 8.52 -8.74
N GLU A 64 18.29 8.59 -9.58
CA GLU A 64 17.33 9.70 -9.64
C GLU A 64 15.88 9.19 -9.58
N ALA A 65 14.98 10.03 -9.06
CA ALA A 65 13.56 9.72 -9.04
C ALA A 65 12.99 9.74 -10.47
N PRO A 66 12.22 8.72 -10.89
CA PRO A 66 11.62 8.68 -12.22
C PRO A 66 10.59 9.80 -12.41
N ALA A 67 10.48 10.32 -13.63
CA ALA A 67 9.45 11.29 -13.97
C ALA A 67 8.06 10.62 -14.03
N GLU A 68 6.99 11.37 -13.75
CA GLU A 68 5.61 10.85 -13.82
C GLU A 68 5.26 10.26 -15.20
N ALA A 69 5.85 10.82 -16.26
CA ALA A 69 5.70 10.30 -17.63
C ALA A 69 6.30 8.90 -17.79
N ASP A 70 7.47 8.63 -17.21
CA ASP A 70 8.14 7.33 -17.28
C ASP A 70 7.35 6.25 -16.53
N ILE A 71 6.78 6.65 -15.38
CA ILE A 71 5.91 5.79 -14.57
C ILE A 71 4.66 5.42 -15.36
N SER A 72 4.03 6.40 -16.00
CA SER A 72 2.85 6.20 -16.84
C SER A 72 3.14 5.27 -18.02
N ALA A 73 4.26 5.47 -18.72
CA ALA A 73 4.68 4.67 -19.85
C ALA A 73 4.97 3.21 -19.45
N THR A 74 5.67 3.02 -18.32
CA THR A 74 6.05 1.68 -17.84
C THR A 74 4.87 0.90 -17.28
N LEU A 75 4.03 1.54 -16.45
CA LEU A 75 2.89 0.88 -15.82
C LEU A 75 1.65 0.81 -16.73
N GLN A 76 1.68 1.44 -17.90
CA GLN A 76 0.55 1.55 -18.85
C GLN A 76 -0.71 2.16 -18.20
N ILE A 77 -0.52 3.13 -17.32
CA ILE A 77 -1.60 3.84 -16.62
C ILE A 77 -1.62 5.29 -17.11
N SER A 78 -2.80 5.89 -17.28
CA SER A 78 -2.87 7.30 -17.67
C SER A 78 -2.13 8.23 -16.69
N PRO A 79 -1.46 9.30 -17.16
CA PRO A 79 -0.76 10.24 -16.29
C PRO A 79 -1.67 10.86 -15.23
N ARG A 80 -2.94 11.11 -15.59
CA ARG A 80 -3.96 11.60 -14.65
C ARG A 80 -4.18 10.66 -13.47
N MET A 81 -4.20 9.36 -13.72
CA MET A 81 -4.40 8.34 -12.69
C MET A 81 -3.15 8.15 -11.83
N VAL A 82 -1.95 8.30 -12.41
CA VAL A 82 -0.68 8.34 -11.64
C VAL A 82 -0.71 9.51 -10.66
N LYS A 83 -1.02 10.71 -11.15
CA LYS A 83 -1.16 11.91 -10.31
C LYS A 83 -2.20 11.73 -9.20
N GLN A 84 -3.36 11.16 -9.53
CA GLN A 84 -4.40 10.89 -8.53
C GLN A 84 -3.91 9.91 -7.44
N ALA A 85 -3.18 8.86 -7.82
CA ALA A 85 -2.62 7.90 -6.86
C ALA A 85 -1.57 8.55 -5.95
N LEU A 86 -0.68 9.38 -6.49
CA LEU A 86 0.32 10.13 -5.73
C LEU A 86 -0.32 11.13 -4.77
N VAL A 87 -1.34 11.86 -5.22
CA VAL A 87 -2.10 12.79 -4.36
C VAL A 87 -2.79 12.04 -3.22
N ALA A 88 -3.41 10.89 -3.52
CA ALA A 88 -4.06 10.08 -2.49
C ALA A 88 -3.06 9.56 -1.44
N ASP A 89 -1.87 9.11 -1.87
CA ASP A 89 -0.81 8.68 -0.96
C ASP A 89 -0.28 9.84 -0.10
N ALA A 90 -0.11 11.03 -0.70
CA ALA A 90 0.31 12.23 0.02
C ALA A 90 -0.72 12.65 1.07
N VAL A 91 -2.00 12.78 0.71
CA VAL A 91 -3.07 13.16 1.66
C VAL A 91 -3.14 12.19 2.83
N SER A 92 -3.01 10.89 2.58
CA SER A 92 -3.01 9.89 3.65
C SER A 92 -1.75 9.90 4.50
N SER A 93 -0.59 10.27 3.97
CA SER A 93 0.69 10.13 4.68
C SER A 93 1.12 11.41 5.41
N TYR A 94 0.59 12.57 5.01
CA TYR A 94 0.94 13.87 5.58
C TYR A 94 0.15 14.27 6.83
N HIS A 95 -0.53 13.34 7.49
CA HIS A 95 -1.11 13.62 8.80
C HIS A 95 0.00 13.86 9.83
N ARG A 96 0.16 15.11 10.27
CA ARG A 96 1.11 15.46 11.34
C ARG A 96 0.38 15.42 12.68
N SER A 97 1.01 14.84 13.70
CA SER A 97 0.52 14.92 15.07
C SER A 97 0.41 16.39 15.48
N LEU A 98 -0.76 16.79 15.99
CA LEU A 98 -1.00 18.16 16.46
C LEU A 98 -0.11 18.50 17.67
N GLU A 99 0.16 17.51 18.51
CA GLU A 99 1.03 17.61 19.69
C GLU A 99 2.52 17.46 19.38
N GLY A 100 2.90 17.33 18.10
CA GLY A 100 4.31 17.23 17.71
C GLY A 100 5.04 18.54 18.02
N PRO A 101 6.30 18.49 18.52
CA PRO A 101 7.05 19.70 18.80
C PRO A 101 7.16 20.54 17.53
N VAL A 102 6.75 21.80 17.62
CA VAL A 102 6.96 22.76 16.53
C VAL A 102 8.45 23.02 16.45
N ARG A 103 9.06 22.79 15.29
CA ARG A 103 10.46 23.17 15.06
C ARG A 103 10.59 24.67 15.37
N PRO A 104 11.46 25.09 16.31
CA PRO A 104 11.59 26.50 16.65
C PRO A 104 12.02 27.29 15.42
N LEU A 105 11.35 28.42 15.19
CA LEU A 105 11.68 29.36 14.12
C LEU A 105 12.78 30.30 14.63
N GLY A 106 14.05 29.91 14.51
CA GLY A 106 15.19 30.78 14.82
C GLY A 106 16.45 30.02 15.25
N PRO A 107 17.66 30.62 15.13
CA PRO A 107 18.88 30.02 15.63
C PRO A 107 18.88 29.96 17.17
N ALA A 108 19.56 28.93 17.69
CA ALA A 108 19.66 28.56 19.10
C ALA A 108 20.22 29.66 20.01
#